data_AF-A0A6L8D977-F1
#
_entry.id   AF-A0A6L8D977-F1
#
_cell.length_a   1.000
_cell.length_b   1.000
_cell.length_c   1.000
_cell.angle_alpha   90.00
_cell.angle_beta   90.00
_cell.angle_gamma   90.00
#
_symmetry.space_group_name_H-M   'P 1'
#
loop_
_entity.id
_entity.type
_entity.pdbx_description
1 polymer ?
#
loop_
_entity_poly.entity_id
_entity_poly.type
_entity_poly.pdbx_seq_one_letter_code
_entity_poly.pdbx_strand_id
1 'polypeptide(L)'
;MNKLASSPRLYTVNGMMVGAALGSLVAPIYMAAHNYAALGKPELAKRIVRSGLIVYGVILAASLLLPQTITWAPLFIVAQVAIAGFLGNRLQGPAIDYHQSNGGEAYGLGQAVLVALLAGLALMFILLVIALPLSLTMQSLGG
;
A
#
# COMPACT_ATOMS: atom_id res chain seq x y z
N MET A 1 -6.01 -2.97 -39.38
CA MET A 1 -5.85 -3.79 -38.17
C MET A 1 -5.78 -2.84 -36.98
N ASN A 2 -6.90 -2.70 -36.24
CA ASN A 2 -6.92 -1.90 -35.02
C ASN A 2 -5.97 -2.53 -34.00
N LYS A 3 -5.11 -1.73 -33.37
CA LYS A 3 -4.42 -2.13 -32.13
C LYS A 3 -5.53 -2.47 -31.14
N LEU A 4 -5.78 -3.77 -30.93
CA LEU A 4 -6.61 -4.25 -29.83
C LEU A 4 -6.04 -3.60 -28.58
N ALA A 5 -6.81 -2.72 -27.94
CA ALA A 5 -6.39 -2.09 -26.70
C ALA A 5 -6.08 -3.22 -25.71
N SER A 6 -4.82 -3.44 -25.40
CA SER A 6 -4.38 -4.43 -24.43
C SER A 6 -5.12 -4.18 -23.12
N SER A 7 -5.82 -5.18 -22.62
CA SER A 7 -6.55 -5.09 -21.35
C SER A 7 -5.61 -4.58 -20.25
N PRO A 8 -6.01 -3.61 -19.41
CA PRO A 8 -5.13 -3.03 -18.42
C PRO A 8 -4.72 -4.08 -17.39
N ARG A 9 -3.44 -4.11 -17.04
CA ARG A 9 -2.87 -5.08 -16.11
C ARG A 9 -3.32 -4.83 -14.68
N LEU A 10 -3.52 -5.90 -13.92
CA LEU A 10 -3.88 -5.82 -12.49
C LEU A 10 -2.76 -6.36 -11.59
N TYR A 11 -2.59 -5.75 -10.43
CA TYR A 11 -1.76 -6.30 -9.36
C TYR A 11 -2.46 -7.48 -8.69
N THR A 12 -1.73 -8.55 -8.42
CA THR A 12 -2.23 -9.73 -7.70
C THR A 12 -2.25 -9.49 -6.19
N VAL A 13 -3.03 -10.31 -5.46
CA VAL A 13 -3.02 -10.28 -3.98
C VAL A 13 -1.64 -10.62 -3.43
N ASN A 14 -0.94 -11.59 -4.04
CA ASN A 14 0.45 -11.90 -3.67
C ASN A 14 1.38 -10.68 -3.88
N GLY A 15 1.20 -9.94 -4.98
CA GLY A 15 1.91 -8.68 -5.21
C GLY A 15 1.61 -7.65 -4.12
N MET A 16 0.36 -7.53 -3.69
CA MET A 16 -0.03 -6.65 -2.57
C MET A 16 0.60 -7.07 -1.24
N MET A 17 0.68 -8.37 -0.96
CA MET A 17 1.34 -8.90 0.24
C MET A 17 2.85 -8.62 0.24
N VAL A 18 3.52 -8.84 -0.90
CA VAL A 18 4.94 -8.46 -1.09
C VAL A 18 5.10 -6.94 -0.93
N GLY A 19 4.18 -6.18 -1.51
CA GLY A 19 4.13 -4.72 -1.35
C GLY A 19 4.04 -4.29 0.11
N ALA A 20 3.16 -4.93 0.87
CA ALA A 20 3.00 -4.68 2.30
C ALA A 20 4.29 -4.99 3.06
N ALA A 21 4.92 -6.13 2.79
CA ALA A 21 6.14 -6.54 3.47
C ALA A 21 7.31 -5.56 3.28
N LEU A 22 7.47 -5.02 2.06
CA LEU A 22 8.64 -4.20 1.69
C LEU A 22 8.40 -2.69 1.79
N GLY A 23 7.18 -2.23 1.51
CA GLY A 23 6.84 -0.82 1.31
C GLY A 23 5.83 -0.25 2.29
N SER A 24 5.46 -1.00 3.34
CA SER A 24 4.33 -0.76 4.25
C SER A 24 2.95 -0.90 3.59
N LEU A 25 1.88 -0.64 4.34
CA LEU A 25 0.50 -0.65 3.82
C LEU A 25 0.24 0.37 2.71
N VAL A 26 1.11 1.36 2.52
CA VAL A 26 0.99 2.33 1.41
C VAL A 26 1.03 1.63 0.04
N ALA A 27 1.91 0.65 -0.13
CA ALA A 27 2.06 -0.08 -1.39
C ALA A 27 0.79 -0.87 -1.79
N PRO A 28 0.19 -1.74 -0.95
CA PRO A 28 -1.06 -2.42 -1.29
C PRO A 28 -2.25 -1.46 -1.43
N ILE A 29 -2.29 -0.33 -0.72
CA ILE A 29 -3.32 0.72 -0.93
C ILE A 29 -3.23 1.26 -2.37
N TYR A 30 -2.02 1.62 -2.82
CA TYR A 30 -1.81 2.08 -4.19
C TYR A 30 -2.18 1.01 -5.21
N MET A 31 -1.73 -0.23 -5.02
CA MET A 31 -2.02 -1.35 -5.94
C MET A 31 -3.53 -1.61 -6.05
N ALA A 32 -4.26 -1.60 -4.94
CA ALA A 32 -5.71 -1.76 -4.94
C ALA A 32 -6.42 -0.58 -5.63
N ALA A 33 -5.92 0.66 -5.42
CA ALA A 33 -6.45 1.84 -6.10
C ALA A 33 -6.24 1.75 -7.62
N HIS A 34 -5.04 1.34 -8.03
CA HIS A 34 -4.70 1.12 -9.44
C HIS A 34 -5.62 0.08 -10.07
N ASN A 35 -5.83 -1.07 -9.40
CA ASN A 35 -6.73 -2.11 -9.87
C ASN A 35 -8.16 -1.59 -10.06
N TYR A 36 -8.70 -0.84 -9.09
CA TYR A 36 -10.03 -0.24 -9.26
C TYR A 36 -10.09 0.74 -10.42
N ALA A 37 -9.06 1.56 -10.63
CA ALA A 37 -9.01 2.46 -11.78
C ALA A 37 -8.95 1.69 -13.11
N ALA A 38 -8.11 0.65 -13.20
CA ALA A 38 -8.00 -0.24 -14.36
C ALA A 38 -9.30 -0.99 -14.67
N LEU A 39 -10.09 -1.32 -13.65
CA LEU A 39 -11.41 -1.94 -13.78
C LEU A 39 -12.54 -0.93 -14.09
N GLY A 40 -12.22 0.33 -14.41
CA GLY A 40 -13.21 1.36 -14.72
C GLY A 40 -14.02 1.84 -13.51
N LYS A 41 -13.48 1.67 -12.29
CA LYS A 41 -14.12 2.03 -11.01
C LYS A 41 -13.34 3.14 -10.27
N PRO A 42 -13.17 4.34 -10.85
CA PRO A 42 -12.33 5.40 -10.30
C PRO A 42 -12.81 5.93 -8.94
N GLU A 43 -14.12 5.92 -8.67
CA GLU A 43 -14.65 6.34 -7.37
C GLU A 43 -14.27 5.38 -6.25
N LEU A 44 -14.22 4.08 -6.54
CA LEU A 44 -13.70 3.07 -5.60
C LEU A 44 -12.18 3.21 -5.42
N ALA A 45 -11.45 3.58 -6.48
CA ALA A 45 -10.03 3.90 -6.37
C ALA A 45 -9.77 5.08 -5.42
N LYS A 46 -10.51 6.19 -5.55
CA LYS A 46 -10.41 7.34 -4.63
C LYS A 46 -10.83 6.95 -3.21
N ARG A 47 -11.85 6.11 -3.07
CA ARG A 47 -12.31 5.64 -1.76
C ARG A 47 -11.25 4.81 -1.07
N ILE A 48 -10.62 3.86 -1.75
CA ILE A 48 -9.61 2.98 -1.14
C ILE A 48 -8.36 3.76 -0.73
N VAL A 49 -7.94 4.77 -1.51
CA VAL A 49 -6.83 5.65 -1.10
C VAL A 49 -7.19 6.41 0.17
N ARG A 50 -8.35 7.07 0.21
CA ARG A 50 -8.77 7.85 1.39
C ARG A 50 -8.93 6.97 2.63
N SER A 51 -9.72 5.90 2.53
CA SER A 51 -9.96 5.01 3.68
C SER A 51 -8.71 4.27 4.10
N GLY A 52 -7.89 3.82 3.13
CA GLY A 52 -6.64 3.13 3.39
C GLY A 52 -5.64 4.03 4.13
N LEU A 53 -5.45 5.27 3.68
CA LEU A 53 -4.57 6.22 4.35
C LEU A 53 -5.05 6.59 5.75
N ILE A 54 -6.37 6.73 5.97
CA ILE A 54 -6.93 6.98 7.30
C ILE A 54 -6.63 5.80 8.24
N VAL A 55 -6.94 4.57 7.81
CA VAL A 55 -6.67 3.37 8.61
C VAL A 55 -5.18 3.22 8.88
N TYR A 56 -4.33 3.46 7.88
CA TYR A 56 -2.88 3.41 8.06
C TYR A 56 -2.38 4.47 9.04
N GLY A 57 -2.89 5.70 8.97
CA GLY A 57 -2.58 6.76 9.93
C GLY A 57 -2.97 6.39 11.36
N VAL A 58 -4.11 5.72 11.56
CA VAL A 58 -4.51 5.21 12.88
C VAL A 58 -3.55 4.13 13.38
N ILE A 59 -3.12 3.21 12.52
CA ILE A 59 -2.14 2.17 12.87
C ILE A 59 -0.80 2.80 13.28
N LEU A 60 -0.34 3.80 12.53
CA LEU A 60 0.88 4.55 12.87
C LEU A 60 0.74 5.33 14.17
N ALA A 61 -0.40 6.00 14.42
CA ALA A 61 -0.63 6.70 15.67
C ALA A 61 -0.66 5.72 16.87
N ALA A 62 -1.28 4.56 16.70
CA ALA A 62 -1.30 3.51 17.72
C ALA A 62 0.09 2.92 17.98
N SER A 63 0.97 2.84 16.96
CA SER A 63 2.34 2.34 17.15
C SER A 63 3.20 3.26 18.01
N LEU A 64 2.90 4.56 18.06
CA LEU A 64 3.58 5.52 18.95
C LEU A 64 3.30 5.27 20.43
N LEU A 65 2.21 4.57 20.76
CA LEU A 65 1.85 4.21 22.14
C LEU A 65 2.55 2.92 22.60
N LEU A 66 3.16 2.18 21.69
CA LEU A 66 3.84 0.92 22.02
C LEU A 66 5.28 1.17 22.49
N PRO A 67 5.78 0.34 23.44
CA PRO A 67 7.19 0.38 23.83
C PRO A 67 8.09 0.15 22.62
N GLN A 68 9.17 0.94 22.48
CA GLN A 68 10.12 0.81 21.38
C GLN A 68 11.07 -0.38 21.59
N THR A 69 10.53 -1.61 21.52
CA THR A 69 11.32 -2.85 21.61
C THR A 69 11.47 -3.51 20.25
N ILE A 70 12.62 -4.16 20.02
CA ILE A 70 12.95 -4.83 18.75
C ILE A 70 11.91 -5.89 18.33
N THR A 71 11.19 -6.46 19.29
CA THR A 71 10.17 -7.50 19.09
C THR A 71 8.94 -7.02 18.33
N TRP A 72 8.61 -5.73 18.37
CA TRP A 72 7.40 -5.21 17.70
C TRP A 72 7.57 -5.06 16.20
N ALA A 73 8.78 -4.75 15.73
CA ALA A 73 9.06 -4.54 14.31
C ALA A 73 8.62 -5.73 13.42
N PRO A 74 9.03 -6.99 13.69
CA PRO A 74 8.57 -8.13 12.89
C PRO A 74 7.07 -8.38 13.04
N LEU A 75 6.48 -8.14 14.21
CA LEU A 75 5.03 -8.29 14.42
C LEU A 75 4.23 -7.30 13.56
N PHE A 76 4.69 -6.05 13.44
CA PHE A 76 4.10 -5.07 12.54
C PHE A 76 4.16 -5.51 11.07
N ILE A 77 5.29 -6.09 10.64
CA ILE A 77 5.45 -6.62 9.29
C ILE A 77 4.48 -7.79 9.04
N VAL A 78 4.35 -8.71 9.99
CA VAL A 78 3.39 -9.82 9.86
C VAL A 78 1.96 -9.29 9.82
N ALA A 79 1.61 -8.34 10.68
CA ALA A 79 0.27 -7.75 10.73
C ALA A 79 -0.10 -7.04 9.43
N GLN A 80 0.79 -6.21 8.87
CA GLN A 80 0.51 -5.51 7.61
C GLN A 80 0.36 -6.48 6.42
N VAL A 81 1.18 -7.54 6.37
CA VAL A 81 1.07 -8.58 5.34
C VAL A 81 -0.25 -9.34 5.47
N ALA A 82 -0.65 -9.68 6.69
CA ALA A 82 -1.92 -10.34 6.96
C ALA A 82 -3.11 -9.45 6.55
N ILE A 83 -3.07 -8.16 6.89
CA ILE A 83 -4.10 -7.18 6.50
C ILE A 83 -4.18 -7.08 4.97
N ALA A 84 -3.04 -6.95 4.28
CA ALA A 84 -2.99 -6.84 2.83
C ALA A 84 -3.51 -8.12 2.14
N GLY A 85 -3.14 -9.30 2.64
CA GLY A 85 -3.65 -10.57 2.13
C GLY A 85 -5.15 -10.75 2.35
N PHE A 86 -5.63 -10.49 3.57
CA PHE A 86 -7.05 -10.62 3.92
C PHE A 86 -7.93 -9.64 3.13
N LEU A 87 -7.59 -8.34 3.17
CA LEU A 87 -8.36 -7.32 2.46
C LEU A 87 -8.20 -7.44 0.94
N GLY A 88 -7.01 -7.79 0.46
CA GLY A 88 -6.75 -8.04 -0.96
C GLY A 88 -7.63 -9.18 -1.49
N ASN A 89 -7.66 -10.32 -0.81
CA ASN A 89 -8.54 -11.43 -1.19
C ASN A 89 -10.02 -11.03 -1.11
N ARG A 90 -10.43 -10.33 -0.05
CA ARG A 90 -11.84 -9.99 0.17
C ARG A 90 -12.38 -8.95 -0.82
N LEU A 91 -11.57 -7.95 -1.18
CA LEU A 91 -11.97 -6.79 -1.96
C LEU A 91 -11.56 -6.86 -3.43
N GLN A 92 -10.42 -7.48 -3.73
CA GLN A 92 -9.83 -7.51 -5.06
C GLN A 92 -9.86 -8.91 -5.70
N GLY A 93 -9.76 -9.97 -4.88
CA GLY A 93 -9.66 -11.37 -5.33
C GLY A 93 -10.66 -11.74 -6.44
N PRO A 94 -11.99 -11.64 -6.21
CA PRO A 94 -12.97 -12.01 -7.22
C PRO A 94 -12.84 -11.25 -8.55
N ALA A 95 -12.45 -9.98 -8.51
CA ALA A 95 -12.27 -9.17 -9.70
C ALA A 95 -10.98 -9.50 -10.45
N ILE A 96 -9.90 -9.80 -9.72
CA ILE A 96 -8.63 -10.25 -10.28
C ILE A 96 -8.80 -11.62 -10.96
N ASP A 97 -9.46 -12.56 -10.27
CA ASP A 97 -9.69 -13.92 -10.79
C ASP A 97 -10.57 -13.89 -12.04
N TYR A 98 -11.62 -13.07 -12.02
CA TYR A 98 -12.45 -12.83 -13.20
C TYR A 98 -11.62 -12.22 -14.35
N HIS A 99 -10.79 -11.22 -14.08
CA HIS A 99 -9.96 -10.59 -15.11
C HIS A 99 -8.98 -11.60 -15.74
N GLN A 100 -8.30 -12.41 -14.94
CA GLN A 100 -7.32 -13.39 -15.42
C GLN A 100 -7.98 -14.56 -16.18
N SER A 101 -9.12 -15.06 -15.69
CA SER A 101 -9.87 -16.12 -16.38
C SER A 101 -10.43 -15.68 -17.75
N ASN A 102 -10.59 -14.37 -17.97
CA ASN A 102 -10.99 -13.79 -19.25
C ASN A 102 -9.81 -13.33 -20.12
N GLY A 103 -8.60 -13.83 -19.87
CA GLY A 103 -7.40 -13.54 -20.66
C GLY A 103 -6.73 -12.19 -20.33
N GLY A 104 -7.11 -11.57 -19.22
CA GLY A 104 -6.44 -10.38 -18.69
C GLY A 104 -5.08 -10.71 -18.05
N GLU A 105 -4.14 -9.77 -18.15
CA GLU A 105 -2.77 -9.96 -17.66
C GLU A 105 -2.59 -9.40 -16.23
N ALA A 106 -1.76 -10.07 -15.44
CA ALA A 106 -1.36 -9.56 -14.14
C ALA A 106 0.05 -8.97 -14.17
N TYR A 107 0.30 -7.97 -13.33
CA TYR A 107 1.66 -7.54 -13.05
C TYR A 107 2.45 -8.64 -12.34
N GLY A 108 3.69 -8.86 -12.77
CA GLY A 108 4.62 -9.74 -12.08
C GLY A 108 5.09 -9.15 -10.74
N LEU A 109 5.65 -10.01 -9.87
CA LEU A 109 6.11 -9.62 -8.53
C LEU A 109 7.18 -8.51 -8.55
N GLY A 110 8.03 -8.44 -9.58
CA GLY A 110 9.04 -7.39 -9.71
C GLY A 110 8.44 -5.97 -9.77
N GLN A 111 7.27 -5.81 -10.41
CA GLN A 111 6.56 -4.53 -10.41
C GLN A 111 5.99 -4.19 -9.03
N ALA A 112 5.51 -5.20 -8.29
CA ALA A 112 5.06 -5.01 -6.93
C ALA A 112 6.21 -4.57 -6.00
N VAL A 113 7.39 -5.17 -6.15
CA VAL A 113 8.61 -4.77 -5.43
C VAL A 113 9.00 -3.33 -5.75
N LEU A 114 9.00 -2.93 -7.02
CA LEU A 114 9.32 -1.56 -7.42
C LEU A 114 8.38 -0.54 -6.76
N VAL A 115 7.07 -0.80 -6.82
CA VAL A 115 6.06 0.04 -6.14
C VAL A 115 6.30 0.08 -4.64
N ALA A 116 6.64 -1.05 -4.02
CA ALA A 116 6.92 -1.11 -2.59
C ALA A 116 8.12 -0.25 -2.19
N LEU A 117 9.22 -0.32 -2.96
CA LEU A 117 10.41 0.49 -2.73
C LEU A 117 10.10 1.98 -2.89
N LEU A 118 9.36 2.36 -3.94
CA LEU A 118 8.94 3.75 -4.14
C LEU A 118 8.02 4.24 -3.03
N ALA A 119 7.08 3.42 -2.57
CA ALA A 119 6.19 3.75 -1.46
C ALA A 119 6.97 3.91 -0.14
N GLY A 120 7.93 3.03 0.13
CA GLY A 120 8.81 3.12 1.29
C GLY A 120 9.68 4.39 1.25
N LEU A 121 10.28 4.70 0.11
CA LEU A 121 11.07 5.93 -0.07
C LEU A 121 10.20 7.19 0.09
N ALA A 122 9.00 7.21 -0.49
CA ALA A 122 8.07 8.32 -0.34
C ALA A 122 7.65 8.51 1.12
N LEU A 123 7.34 7.43 1.83
CA LEU A 123 6.99 7.47 3.25
C LEU A 123 8.16 7.96 4.10
N MET A 124 9.37 7.45 3.87
CA MET A 124 10.58 7.89 4.56
C MET A 124 10.83 9.38 4.34
N PHE A 125 10.69 9.85 3.10
CA PHE A 125 10.82 11.27 2.76
C PHE A 125 9.79 12.13 3.49
N ILE A 126 8.51 11.72 3.50
CA ILE A 126 7.44 12.42 4.22
C ILE A 126 7.76 12.50 5.73
N LEU A 127 8.18 11.39 6.34
CA LEU A 127 8.54 11.36 7.76
C LEU A 127 9.72 12.28 8.06
N LEU A 128 10.74 12.31 7.21
CA LEU A 128 11.90 13.18 7.39
C LEU A 128 11.54 14.66 7.27
N VAL A 129 10.73 15.02 6.27
CA VAL A 129 10.26 16.40 6.06
C VAL A 129 9.35 16.89 7.18
N ILE A 130 8.58 16.00 7.82
CA ILE A 130 7.69 16.37 8.94
C ILE A 130 8.44 16.35 10.28
N ALA A 131 9.28 15.34 10.53
CA ALA A 131 9.93 15.15 11.81
C ALA A 131 11.08 16.14 12.07
N LEU A 132 11.84 16.53 11.03
CA LEU A 132 12.96 17.47 11.19
C LEU A 132 12.51 18.87 11.64
N PRO A 133 11.50 19.52 11.03
CA PRO A 133 11.03 20.82 11.52
C PRO A 133 10.44 20.72 12.94
N LEU A 134 9.75 19.62 13.26
CA LEU A 134 9.16 19.41 14.58
C LEU A 134 10.23 19.32 15.67
N SER A 135 11.35 18.64 15.39
CA SER A 135 12.44 18.54 16.37
C SER A 135 13.17 19.87 16.57
N LEU A 136 13.32 20.67 15.51
CA LEU A 136 13.90 22.02 15.58
C LEU A 136 13.00 22.98 16.37
N THR A 137 11.68 22.94 16.16
CA THR A 137 10.75 23.81 16.90
C THR A 137 10.68 23.44 18.38
N MET A 138 10.68 22.14 18.72
CA MET A 138 10.73 21.69 20.12
C MET A 138 12.00 22.16 20.84
N GLN A 139 13.16 22.17 20.16
CA GLN A 139 14.41 22.70 20.73
C GLN A 139 14.33 24.22 20.95
N SER A 140 13.70 24.97 20.05
CA SER A 140 13.55 26.43 20.19
C SER A 140 12.58 26.86 21.30
N LEU A 141 11.65 25.99 21.71
CA LEU A 141 10.67 26.25 22.77
C LEU A 141 11.14 25.77 24.16
N GLY A 142 12.15 24.90 24.21
CA GLY A 142 12.70 24.32 25.43
C GLY A 142 14.00 24.96 25.94
N GLY A 143 14.43 26.08 25.34
CA GLY A 143 15.62 26.86 25.70
C GLY A 143 15.28 28.24 26.26
#